data_AF-A0A972Z6I9-F1
#
_entry.id   AF-A0A972Z6I9-F1
#
_cell.length_a   1.000
_cell.length_b   1.000
_cell.length_c   1.000
_cell.angle_alpha   90.00
_cell.angle_beta   90.00
_cell.angle_gamma   90.00
#
_symmetry.space_group_name_H-M   'P 1'
#
loop_
_entity.id
_entity.type
_entity.pdbx_description
1 polymer ?
#
loop_
_entity_poly.entity_id
_entity_poly.type
_entity_poly.pdbx_seq_one_letter_code
_entity_poly.pdbx_strand_id
1 'polypeptide(L)'
;MRKISLFICIVFLFSPLCWAKVGDILKVIKTPGPCPTGLAFDGQNLWLADNFTDKIYKISPESGKILKSFNSPGHHPEGLAWDGNYLWHIDSGEKLMYRLDPESGRATLILESNSSHPRDLTFDGKHIWVIDHRSDILLKVSPEDGMMVQNFPSPAREPAGLAFDGKYLWVTDRSEDRIYLVNPSDGLCLSSMRSYGPFAYGLAWGDDVLWNVDYENDEIYKIKVFCKDILSKWDERQMSLHFIKEFRNYGPGTVKTLDIFLPIPESRDNQTLIGPVQFEPKPDKVIKDSWGQKIAHFHYKDLKGLSIVKPGWKVKAKIYSSEYFIYPDKIGSLKEIPEEIRDKYTQDGDKYNIHDPFIKELAFKIAGKEKNPYWIARRIYDYLGKHLSYNLKPLGGWNPAPTVLKRGTGSCSEYTYSMIALCRTLGVPIRYVGAVSRRGDDASYDDVYHRWTEVYLPPYGWIPFDANKGDTDLPGKKVLGIGNVAARYIITTENGGGDQYLWFGYNYGFKWTSEDKCRIHEESYGMWSPWGGKKYHKPVKEND
;
A
#
# COMPACT_ATOMS: atom_id res chain seq x y z
N MET A 1 70.34 -1.40 -23.28
CA MET A 1 69.40 -0.90 -22.24
C MET A 1 68.07 -0.52 -22.88
N ARG A 2 67.05 -1.37 -22.78
CA ARG A 2 65.65 -1.00 -23.07
C ARG A 2 64.79 -1.57 -21.94
N LYS A 3 64.23 -0.67 -21.12
CA LYS A 3 63.31 -1.01 -20.02
C LYS A 3 61.94 -1.34 -20.62
N ILE A 4 61.47 -2.57 -20.41
CA ILE A 4 60.09 -2.96 -20.66
C ILE A 4 59.32 -2.62 -19.38
N SER A 5 58.41 -1.65 -19.45
CA SER A 5 57.50 -1.34 -18.35
C SER A 5 56.21 -2.11 -18.58
N LEU A 6 55.91 -3.04 -17.67
CA LEU A 6 54.68 -3.83 -17.65
C LEU A 6 53.58 -2.96 -17.01
N PHE A 7 52.60 -2.52 -17.79
CA PHE A 7 51.41 -1.86 -17.26
C PHE A 7 50.41 -2.94 -16.83
N ILE A 8 50.29 -3.16 -15.52
CA ILE A 8 49.23 -4.00 -14.94
C ILE A 8 47.97 -3.14 -14.87
N CYS A 9 47.05 -3.33 -15.81
CA CYS A 9 45.69 -2.82 -15.69
C CYS A 9 44.94 -3.65 -14.64
N ILE A 10 44.81 -3.10 -13.43
CA ILE A 10 43.85 -3.60 -12.43
C ILE A 10 42.46 -3.17 -12.89
N VAL A 11 41.72 -4.10 -13.49
CA VAL A 11 40.30 -3.93 -13.77
C VAL A 11 39.56 -4.13 -12.45
N PHE A 12 39.14 -3.03 -11.82
CA PHE A 12 38.10 -3.10 -10.79
C PHE A 12 36.79 -3.47 -11.48
N LEU A 13 36.45 -4.76 -11.47
CA LEU A 13 35.08 -5.23 -11.70
C LEU A 13 34.22 -4.70 -10.56
N PHE A 14 33.69 -3.49 -10.72
CA PHE A 14 32.47 -3.11 -10.01
C PHE A 14 31.38 -4.05 -10.51
N SER A 15 31.10 -5.13 -9.77
CA SER A 15 29.79 -5.75 -9.90
C SER A 15 28.79 -4.63 -9.56
N PRO A 16 27.72 -4.43 -10.33
CA PRO A 16 26.59 -3.73 -9.75
C PRO A 16 26.20 -4.61 -8.55
N LEU A 17 26.37 -4.10 -7.33
CA LEU A 17 25.50 -4.59 -6.27
C LEU A 17 24.10 -4.33 -6.84
N CYS A 18 23.41 -5.37 -7.31
CA CYS A 18 21.97 -5.30 -7.44
C CYS A 18 21.50 -5.08 -6.01
N TRP A 19 21.07 -3.86 -5.70
CA TRP A 19 20.41 -3.57 -4.43
C TRP A 19 19.09 -4.32 -4.49
N ALA A 20 19.05 -5.51 -3.89
CA ALA A 20 17.84 -6.30 -3.82
C ALA A 20 16.76 -5.51 -3.08
N LYS A 21 15.55 -5.55 -3.62
CA LYS A 21 14.36 -4.88 -3.10
C LYS A 21 13.44 -5.88 -2.41
N VAL A 22 12.49 -5.36 -1.64
CA VAL A 22 11.42 -6.20 -1.09
C VAL A 22 10.59 -6.76 -2.25
N GLY A 23 10.35 -8.07 -2.22
CA GLY A 23 9.61 -8.79 -3.25
C GLY A 23 10.50 -9.34 -4.38
N ASP A 24 11.80 -9.05 -4.40
CA ASP A 24 12.69 -9.62 -5.42
C ASP A 24 12.75 -11.15 -5.32
N ILE A 25 12.63 -11.81 -6.47
CA ILE A 25 12.78 -13.26 -6.57
C ILE A 25 14.25 -13.61 -6.70
N LEU A 26 14.76 -14.24 -5.65
CA LEU A 26 16.12 -14.75 -5.59
C LEU A 26 16.25 -16.09 -6.31
N LYS A 27 15.16 -16.86 -6.40
CA LYS A 27 15.12 -18.18 -7.02
C LYS A 27 13.71 -18.65 -7.36
N VAL A 28 13.63 -19.42 -8.44
CA VAL A 28 12.44 -20.19 -8.83
C VAL A 28 12.81 -21.68 -8.86
N ILE A 29 11.96 -22.53 -8.30
CA ILE A 29 12.07 -24.00 -8.32
C ILE A 29 10.76 -24.56 -8.86
N LYS A 30 10.81 -25.53 -9.78
CA LYS A 30 9.60 -26.25 -10.22
C LYS A 30 9.16 -27.27 -9.17
N THR A 31 7.86 -27.37 -8.94
CA THR A 31 7.30 -28.34 -8.00
C THR A 31 7.36 -29.77 -8.57
N PRO A 32 7.55 -30.80 -7.73
CA PRO A 32 7.51 -32.20 -8.14
C PRO A 32 6.15 -32.70 -8.65
N GLY A 33 5.06 -32.04 -8.25
CA GLY A 33 3.70 -32.40 -8.58
C GLY A 33 2.87 -31.18 -9.04
N PRO A 34 1.69 -31.43 -9.62
CA PRO A 34 0.88 -30.44 -10.32
C PRO A 34 -0.14 -29.71 -9.42
N CYS A 35 -0.21 -30.01 -8.12
CA CYS A 35 -1.09 -29.32 -7.18
C CYS A 35 -0.34 -29.05 -5.88
N PRO A 36 0.69 -28.18 -5.93
CA PRO A 36 1.52 -27.87 -4.78
C PRO A 36 0.72 -27.02 -3.78
N THR A 37 0.72 -27.42 -2.51
CA THR A 37 -0.08 -26.79 -1.46
C THR A 37 0.79 -26.23 -0.34
N GLY A 38 1.03 -26.97 0.73
CA GLY A 38 1.78 -26.52 1.90
C GLY A 38 3.29 -26.59 1.73
N LEU A 39 3.99 -25.72 2.44
CA LEU A 39 5.43 -25.60 2.39
C LEU A 39 6.01 -25.45 3.79
N ALA A 40 7.09 -26.16 4.10
CA ALA A 40 7.86 -25.94 5.33
C ALA A 40 9.37 -25.92 5.04
N PHE A 41 10.15 -25.29 5.91
CA PHE A 41 11.61 -25.29 5.83
C PHE A 41 12.17 -25.90 7.12
N ASP A 42 13.00 -26.95 6.99
CA ASP A 42 13.54 -27.68 8.14
C ASP A 42 14.87 -27.11 8.67
N GLY A 43 15.29 -25.95 8.16
CA GLY A 43 16.60 -25.36 8.42
C GLY A 43 17.66 -25.73 7.38
N GLN A 44 17.40 -26.72 6.50
CA GLN A 44 18.30 -27.13 5.43
C GLN A 44 17.58 -27.37 4.10
N ASN A 45 16.36 -27.89 4.15
CA ASN A 45 15.60 -28.35 2.99
C ASN A 45 14.16 -27.85 3.04
N LEU A 46 13.54 -27.79 1.87
CA LEU A 46 12.12 -27.51 1.73
C LEU A 46 11.33 -28.81 1.81
N TRP A 47 10.16 -28.74 2.45
CA TRP A 47 9.15 -29.77 2.44
C TRP A 47 7.93 -29.23 1.72
N LEU A 48 7.40 -29.99 0.77
CA LEU A 48 6.25 -29.61 -0.05
C LEU A 48 5.19 -30.70 0.02
N ALA A 49 3.95 -30.31 0.31
CA ALA A 49 2.78 -31.15 0.12
C ALA A 49 2.23 -30.94 -1.29
N ASP A 50 1.79 -32.03 -1.92
CA ASP A 50 1.11 -31.98 -3.20
C ASP A 50 -0.19 -32.77 -3.12
N ASN A 51 -1.30 -32.08 -3.34
CA ASN A 51 -2.64 -32.61 -3.15
C ASN A 51 -3.03 -33.64 -4.23
N PHE A 52 -2.51 -33.50 -5.45
CA PHE A 52 -2.87 -34.40 -6.55
C PHE A 52 -2.19 -35.77 -6.43
N THR A 53 -0.96 -35.79 -5.94
CA THR A 53 -0.15 -37.00 -5.81
C THR A 53 -0.26 -37.67 -4.43
N ASP A 54 -0.96 -37.06 -3.48
CA ASP A 54 -1.06 -37.47 -2.08
C ASP A 54 0.31 -37.68 -1.42
N LYS A 55 1.26 -36.80 -1.73
CA LYS A 55 2.65 -36.96 -1.29
C LYS A 55 3.20 -35.72 -0.62
N ILE A 56 4.16 -36.00 0.26
CA ILE A 56 5.03 -35.01 0.86
C ILE A 56 6.45 -35.25 0.33
N TYR A 57 7.04 -34.20 -0.24
CA TYR A 57 8.35 -34.19 -0.87
C TYR A 57 9.34 -33.39 -0.04
N LYS A 58 10.54 -33.93 0.15
CA LYS A 58 11.71 -33.19 0.62
C LYS A 58 12.52 -32.73 -0.59
N ILE A 59 12.78 -31.44 -0.71
CA ILE A 59 13.37 -30.80 -1.89
C ILE A 59 14.61 -30.01 -1.46
N SER A 60 15.70 -30.14 -2.22
CA SER A 60 16.89 -29.29 -2.04
C SER A 60 16.59 -27.86 -2.53
N PRO A 61 16.72 -26.83 -1.67
CA PRO A 61 16.50 -25.43 -2.07
C PRO A 61 17.56 -24.93 -3.07
N GLU A 62 18.74 -25.56 -3.13
CA GLU A 62 19.84 -25.22 -4.06
C GLU A 62 19.64 -25.82 -5.45
N SER A 63 19.05 -27.00 -5.57
CA SER A 63 18.99 -27.70 -6.85
C SER A 63 17.57 -27.95 -7.35
N GLY A 64 16.55 -27.82 -6.50
CA GLY A 64 15.19 -28.24 -6.80
C GLY A 64 15.01 -29.76 -6.88
N LYS A 65 16.05 -30.54 -6.58
CA LYS A 65 15.98 -32.01 -6.63
C LYS A 65 15.17 -32.55 -5.47
N ILE A 66 14.36 -33.56 -5.76
CA ILE A 66 13.68 -34.38 -4.77
C ILE A 66 14.73 -35.22 -4.05
N LEU A 67 14.86 -35.04 -2.74
CA LEU A 67 15.77 -35.78 -1.87
C LEU A 67 15.07 -36.99 -1.23
N LYS A 68 13.78 -36.83 -0.93
CA LYS A 68 12.93 -37.87 -0.33
C LYS A 68 11.48 -37.58 -0.68
N SER A 69 10.65 -38.62 -0.69
CA SER A 69 9.19 -38.48 -0.72
C SER A 69 8.53 -39.63 0.03
N PHE A 70 7.40 -39.37 0.66
CA PHE A 70 6.52 -40.40 1.22
C PHE A 70 5.06 -40.01 0.98
N ASN A 71 4.16 -41.00 1.03
CA ASN A 71 2.73 -40.75 0.93
C ASN A 71 2.25 -40.00 2.18
N SER A 72 1.34 -39.05 2.00
CA SER A 72 0.62 -38.46 3.13
C SER A 72 -0.14 -39.55 3.89
N PRO A 73 -0.29 -39.46 5.23
CA PRO A 73 -1.18 -40.37 5.96
C PRO A 73 -2.65 -40.26 5.52
N GLY A 74 -3.06 -39.08 5.05
CA GLY A 74 -4.40 -38.81 4.51
C GLY A 74 -4.41 -38.73 2.98
N HIS A 75 -5.42 -38.08 2.42
CA HIS A 75 -5.73 -38.06 0.97
C HIS A 75 -6.05 -36.67 0.42
N HIS A 76 -5.80 -35.61 1.20
CA HIS A 76 -5.82 -34.22 0.75
C HIS A 76 -4.75 -33.42 1.48
N PRO A 77 -3.45 -33.68 1.21
CA PRO A 77 -2.41 -32.98 1.91
C PRO A 77 -2.37 -31.50 1.53
N GLU A 78 -2.54 -30.63 2.52
CA GLU A 78 -2.49 -29.19 2.35
C GLU A 78 -1.28 -28.62 3.10
N GLY A 79 -1.47 -28.07 4.30
CA GLY A 79 -0.43 -27.36 5.02
C GLY A 79 0.71 -28.19 5.59
N LEU A 80 1.86 -27.55 5.77
CA LEU A 80 3.06 -28.11 6.37
C LEU A 80 3.75 -27.12 7.31
N ALA A 81 4.26 -27.60 8.44
CA ALA A 81 5.12 -26.82 9.33
C ALA A 81 6.24 -27.66 9.91
N TRP A 82 7.36 -27.01 10.23
CA TRP A 82 8.47 -27.63 10.94
C TRP A 82 8.51 -27.14 12.38
N ASP A 83 8.51 -28.06 13.35
CA ASP A 83 8.58 -27.69 14.77
C ASP A 83 10.01 -27.67 15.36
N GLY A 84 11.00 -27.98 14.54
CA GLY A 84 12.40 -28.16 14.95
C GLY A 84 12.86 -29.61 14.94
N ASN A 85 11.93 -30.57 15.09
CA ASN A 85 12.22 -32.01 15.14
C ASN A 85 11.30 -32.85 14.25
N TYR A 86 10.03 -32.48 14.14
CA TYR A 86 8.99 -33.17 13.42
C TYR A 86 8.33 -32.26 12.37
N LEU A 87 7.76 -32.91 11.36
CA LEU A 87 6.93 -32.24 10.36
C LEU A 87 5.48 -32.31 10.79
N TRP A 88 4.81 -31.17 10.89
CA TRP A 88 3.37 -31.10 11.05
C TRP A 88 2.71 -30.98 9.69
N HIS A 89 1.58 -31.66 9.55
CA HIS A 89 0.81 -31.73 8.33
C HIS A 89 -0.68 -31.58 8.64
N ILE A 90 -1.42 -30.84 7.81
CA ILE A 90 -2.88 -30.79 7.90
C ILE A 90 -3.52 -31.37 6.64
N ASP A 91 -4.44 -32.31 6.86
CA ASP A 91 -5.27 -32.88 5.81
C ASP A 91 -6.63 -32.18 5.83
N SER A 92 -7.01 -31.55 4.72
CA SER A 92 -8.26 -30.77 4.63
C SER A 92 -9.51 -31.63 4.44
N GLY A 93 -9.36 -32.83 3.89
CA GLY A 93 -10.46 -33.76 3.68
C GLY A 93 -10.90 -34.42 4.99
N GLU A 94 -9.94 -34.93 5.74
CA GLU A 94 -10.17 -35.59 7.03
C GLU A 94 -10.24 -34.61 8.20
N LYS A 95 -9.73 -33.39 8.01
CA LYS A 95 -9.67 -32.33 9.04
C LYS A 95 -8.82 -32.76 10.24
N LEU A 96 -7.73 -33.46 9.96
CA LEU A 96 -6.78 -33.96 10.95
C LEU A 96 -5.44 -33.25 10.82
N MET A 97 -4.80 -33.01 11.96
CA MET A 97 -3.42 -32.56 12.05
C MET A 97 -2.54 -33.75 12.45
N TYR A 98 -1.53 -34.02 11.64
CA TYR A 98 -0.59 -35.11 11.83
C TYR A 98 0.78 -34.57 12.21
N ARG A 99 1.40 -35.11 13.26
CA ARG A 99 2.83 -34.92 13.52
C ARG A 99 3.61 -36.10 12.97
N LEU A 100 4.39 -35.88 11.94
CA LEU A 100 5.11 -36.91 11.17
C LEU A 100 6.57 -37.00 11.61
N ASP A 101 7.06 -38.23 11.71
CA ASP A 101 8.49 -38.50 11.72
C ASP A 101 9.08 -38.17 10.33
N PRO A 102 9.99 -37.19 10.19
CA PRO A 102 10.54 -36.78 8.90
C PRO A 102 11.37 -37.88 8.23
N GLU A 103 11.83 -38.88 8.98
CA GLU A 103 12.58 -39.98 8.39
C GLU A 103 11.71 -41.01 7.71
N SER A 104 10.63 -41.45 8.37
CA SER A 104 9.75 -42.52 7.88
C SER A 104 8.42 -42.04 7.26
N GLY A 105 8.01 -40.79 7.49
CA GLY A 105 6.70 -40.25 7.10
C GLY A 105 5.53 -40.73 7.97
N ARG A 106 5.80 -41.50 9.03
CA ARG A 106 4.74 -42.06 9.89
C ARG A 106 4.22 -41.02 10.88
N ALA A 107 2.91 -41.01 11.09
CA ALA A 107 2.28 -40.20 12.12
C ALA A 107 2.67 -40.72 13.52
N THR A 108 3.25 -39.82 14.32
CA THR A 108 3.60 -40.02 15.74
C THR A 108 2.53 -39.47 16.67
N LEU A 109 1.66 -38.59 16.16
CA LEU A 109 0.52 -38.00 16.84
C LEU A 109 -0.51 -37.60 15.77
N ILE A 110 -1.79 -37.77 16.11
CA ILE A 110 -2.93 -37.39 15.27
C ILE A 110 -3.86 -36.57 16.17
N LEU A 111 -4.22 -35.38 15.72
CA LEU A 111 -5.11 -34.46 16.43
C LEU A 111 -6.27 -34.07 15.51
N GLU A 112 -7.46 -33.91 16.06
CA GLU A 112 -8.57 -33.31 15.33
C GLU A 112 -8.33 -31.80 15.16
N SER A 113 -8.61 -31.28 13.97
CA SER A 113 -8.58 -29.84 13.76
C SER A 113 -9.81 -29.18 14.36
N ASN A 114 -9.60 -28.10 15.13
CA ASN A 114 -10.69 -27.22 15.56
C ASN A 114 -11.26 -26.36 14.41
N SER A 115 -10.70 -26.48 13.20
CA SER A 115 -11.18 -25.84 11.98
C SER A 115 -12.14 -26.76 11.23
N SER A 116 -13.20 -26.18 10.68
CA SER A 116 -14.13 -26.92 9.82
C SER A 116 -13.62 -27.07 8.39
N HIS A 117 -12.73 -26.15 7.98
CA HIS A 117 -12.12 -26.08 6.65
C HIS A 117 -10.63 -25.70 6.78
N PRO A 118 -9.82 -26.53 7.44
CA PRO A 118 -8.39 -26.25 7.58
C PRO A 118 -7.73 -26.21 6.21
N ARG A 119 -6.79 -25.28 6.02
CA ARG A 119 -6.00 -25.20 4.78
C ARG A 119 -4.50 -25.30 5.06
N ASP A 120 -3.90 -24.32 5.74
CA ASP A 120 -2.48 -24.37 6.07
C ASP A 120 -2.22 -24.25 7.58
N LEU A 121 -1.01 -24.65 8.00
CA LEU A 121 -0.55 -24.51 9.37
C LEU A 121 0.90 -24.02 9.48
N THR A 122 1.24 -23.38 10.59
CA THR A 122 2.64 -23.02 10.93
C THR A 122 2.90 -23.23 12.42
N PHE A 123 4.16 -23.29 12.84
CA PHE A 123 4.54 -23.46 14.24
C PHE A 123 5.25 -22.21 14.77
N ASP A 124 4.77 -21.64 15.88
CA ASP A 124 5.33 -20.40 16.45
C ASP A 124 6.47 -20.62 17.45
N GLY A 125 6.96 -21.86 17.57
CA GLY A 125 7.90 -22.28 18.61
C GLY A 125 7.22 -22.82 19.87
N LYS A 126 5.90 -22.61 20.02
CA LYS A 126 5.12 -23.11 21.17
C LYS A 126 3.74 -23.65 20.78
N HIS A 127 3.09 -23.05 19.81
CA HIS A 127 1.74 -23.38 19.37
C HIS A 127 1.70 -23.60 17.87
N ILE A 128 0.71 -24.34 17.42
CA ILE A 128 0.38 -24.43 16.00
C ILE A 128 -0.61 -23.32 15.68
N TRP A 129 -0.43 -22.71 14.52
CA TRP A 129 -1.41 -21.82 13.94
C TRP A 129 -2.02 -22.48 12.72
N VAL A 130 -3.32 -22.33 12.52
CA VAL A 130 -4.10 -22.96 11.46
C VAL A 130 -4.96 -21.91 10.77
N ILE A 131 -5.09 -22.01 9.45
CA ILE A 131 -6.05 -21.23 8.66
C ILE A 131 -7.36 -22.00 8.52
N ASP A 132 -8.51 -21.39 8.85
CA ASP A 132 -9.81 -21.78 8.30
C ASP A 132 -10.14 -20.84 7.14
N HIS A 133 -10.11 -21.39 5.92
CA HIS A 133 -10.20 -20.58 4.71
C HIS A 133 -11.62 -20.23 4.29
N ARG A 134 -12.64 -20.87 4.88
CA ARG A 134 -14.05 -20.57 4.59
C ARG A 134 -14.61 -19.56 5.58
N SER A 135 -14.08 -19.58 6.79
CA SER A 135 -14.47 -18.67 7.87
C SER A 135 -13.62 -17.41 7.93
N ASP A 136 -12.59 -17.28 7.08
CA ASP A 136 -11.64 -16.17 7.07
C ASP A 136 -10.99 -15.92 8.44
N ILE A 137 -10.49 -16.97 9.11
CA ILE A 137 -9.86 -16.86 10.43
C ILE A 137 -8.52 -17.57 10.55
N LEU A 138 -7.69 -17.03 11.44
CA LEU A 138 -6.46 -17.63 11.94
C LEU A 138 -6.75 -18.20 13.34
N LEU A 139 -6.45 -19.47 13.54
CA LEU A 139 -6.64 -20.20 14.79
C LEU A 139 -5.28 -20.47 15.42
N LYS A 140 -5.11 -20.14 16.69
CA LYS A 140 -3.97 -20.58 17.50
C LYS A 140 -4.40 -21.80 18.29
N VAL A 141 -3.70 -22.92 18.16
CA VAL A 141 -4.07 -24.21 18.76
C VAL A 141 -2.91 -24.85 19.53
N SER A 142 -3.26 -25.64 20.52
CA SER A 142 -2.35 -26.43 21.35
C SER A 142 -1.78 -27.61 20.54
N PRO A 143 -0.45 -27.80 20.48
CA PRO A 143 0.16 -28.96 19.82
C PRO A 143 0.01 -30.25 20.62
N GLU A 144 -0.43 -30.19 21.89
CA GLU A 144 -0.61 -31.37 22.74
C GLU A 144 -1.94 -32.08 22.50
N ASP A 145 -3.02 -31.32 22.32
CA ASP A 145 -4.40 -31.83 22.25
C ASP A 145 -5.23 -31.21 21.13
N GLY A 146 -4.66 -30.30 20.33
CA GLY A 146 -5.32 -29.65 19.20
C GLY A 146 -6.27 -28.53 19.60
N MET A 147 -6.49 -28.28 20.89
CA MET A 147 -7.51 -27.33 21.39
C MET A 147 -7.22 -25.89 20.99
N MET A 148 -8.26 -25.16 20.61
CA MET A 148 -8.15 -23.73 20.26
C MET A 148 -7.83 -22.88 21.50
N VAL A 149 -6.76 -22.10 21.39
CA VAL A 149 -6.30 -21.13 22.40
C VAL A 149 -6.86 -19.74 22.10
N GLN A 150 -6.75 -19.29 20.85
CA GLN A 150 -7.19 -17.97 20.38
C GLN A 150 -7.60 -18.03 18.90
N ASN A 151 -8.37 -17.05 18.43
CA ASN A 151 -8.60 -16.83 17.01
C ASN A 151 -8.60 -15.34 16.66
N PHE A 152 -8.28 -15.06 15.40
CA PHE A 152 -8.28 -13.71 14.84
C PHE A 152 -8.88 -13.73 13.43
N PRO A 153 -9.50 -12.63 12.98
CA PRO A 153 -9.84 -12.46 11.57
C PRO A 153 -8.59 -12.55 10.68
N SER A 154 -8.69 -13.31 9.60
CA SER A 154 -7.69 -13.34 8.54
C SER A 154 -7.64 -11.97 7.84
N PRO A 155 -6.46 -11.51 7.37
CA PRO A 155 -6.38 -10.35 6.50
C PRO A 155 -6.98 -10.60 5.11
N ALA A 156 -7.11 -11.86 4.70
CA ALA A 156 -7.52 -12.31 3.37
C ALA A 156 -8.94 -12.89 3.36
N ARG A 157 -9.62 -12.83 2.20
CA ARG A 157 -10.90 -13.53 1.93
C ARG A 157 -10.72 -14.94 1.39
N GLU A 158 -9.54 -15.25 0.90
CA GLU A 158 -9.13 -16.59 0.53
C GLU A 158 -7.73 -16.85 1.10
N PRO A 159 -7.60 -16.92 2.45
CA PRO A 159 -6.32 -17.20 3.06
C PRO A 159 -5.87 -18.60 2.66
N ALA A 160 -4.61 -18.74 2.22
CA ALA A 160 -4.11 -20.01 1.70
C ALA A 160 -2.94 -20.56 2.50
N GLY A 161 -1.87 -19.78 2.64
CA GLY A 161 -0.63 -20.20 3.24
C GLY A 161 -0.27 -19.42 4.50
N LEU A 162 0.53 -20.05 5.37
CA LEU A 162 0.91 -19.52 6.67
C LEU A 162 2.39 -19.79 6.99
N ALA A 163 3.15 -18.77 7.40
CA ALA A 163 4.49 -18.95 7.94
C ALA A 163 4.73 -18.08 9.16
N PHE A 164 5.60 -18.52 10.08
CA PHE A 164 6.06 -17.72 11.22
C PHE A 164 7.53 -17.38 11.09
N ASP A 165 7.88 -16.09 11.19
CA ASP A 165 9.25 -15.62 11.01
C ASP A 165 10.10 -15.55 12.29
N GLY A 166 9.57 -16.08 13.39
CA GLY A 166 10.13 -15.88 14.74
C GLY A 166 9.48 -14.73 15.50
N LYS A 167 8.70 -13.87 14.83
CA LYS A 167 7.99 -12.75 15.45
C LYS A 167 6.58 -12.50 14.90
N TYR A 168 6.41 -12.53 13.59
CA TYR A 168 5.19 -12.24 12.87
C TYR A 168 4.70 -13.46 12.11
N LEU A 169 3.39 -13.49 11.86
CA LEU A 169 2.77 -14.41 10.93
C LEU A 169 2.75 -13.79 9.54
N TRP A 170 2.97 -14.62 8.53
CA TRP A 170 2.83 -14.30 7.12
C TRP A 170 1.65 -15.08 6.58
N VAL A 171 0.72 -14.40 5.89
CA VAL A 171 -0.52 -15.01 5.37
C VAL A 171 -0.67 -14.68 3.90
N THR A 172 -0.85 -15.68 3.03
CA THR A 172 -1.18 -15.42 1.62
C THR A 172 -2.68 -15.25 1.41
N ASP A 173 -3.03 -14.40 0.44
CA ASP A 173 -4.35 -14.29 -0.16
C ASP A 173 -4.27 -14.81 -1.58
N ARG A 174 -4.91 -15.95 -1.80
CA ARG A 174 -4.90 -16.63 -3.09
C ARG A 174 -5.66 -15.84 -4.15
N SER A 175 -6.68 -15.08 -3.77
CA SER A 175 -7.57 -14.39 -4.71
C SER A 175 -7.03 -13.03 -5.18
N GLU A 176 -6.26 -12.36 -4.31
CA GLU A 176 -5.71 -11.03 -4.57
C GLU A 176 -4.22 -11.06 -4.97
N ASP A 177 -3.61 -12.26 -5.00
CA ASP A 177 -2.17 -12.52 -5.08
C ASP A 177 -1.36 -11.63 -4.13
N ARG A 178 -1.63 -11.76 -2.83
CA ARG A 178 -0.98 -10.93 -1.80
C ARG A 178 -0.42 -11.77 -0.68
N ILE A 179 0.56 -11.19 0.00
CA ILE A 179 1.14 -11.73 1.22
C ILE A 179 1.08 -10.63 2.29
N TYR A 180 0.49 -10.95 3.42
CA TYR A 180 0.25 -10.05 4.54
C TYR A 180 1.16 -10.39 5.72
N LEU A 181 1.63 -9.36 6.41
CA LEU A 181 2.33 -9.48 7.70
C LEU A 181 1.32 -9.24 8.83
N VAL A 182 1.22 -10.17 9.78
CA VAL A 182 0.23 -10.17 10.85
C VAL A 182 0.92 -10.30 12.21
N ASN A 183 0.51 -9.48 13.17
CA ASN A 183 0.95 -9.59 14.55
C ASN A 183 0.22 -10.75 15.25
N PRO A 184 0.92 -11.80 15.71
CA PRO A 184 0.29 -12.95 16.36
C PRO A 184 -0.29 -12.63 17.74
N SER A 185 0.04 -11.49 18.35
CA SER A 185 -0.46 -11.14 19.69
C SER A 185 -1.88 -10.56 19.67
N ASP A 186 -2.31 -9.94 18.57
CA ASP A 186 -3.58 -9.23 18.46
C ASP A 186 -4.28 -9.38 17.08
N GLY A 187 -3.69 -10.12 16.14
CA GLY A 187 -4.22 -10.33 14.79
C GLY A 187 -4.10 -9.11 13.87
N LEU A 188 -3.38 -8.06 14.28
CA LEU A 188 -3.27 -6.85 13.48
C LEU A 188 -2.48 -7.09 12.19
N CYS A 189 -3.09 -6.79 11.04
CA CYS A 189 -2.37 -6.74 9.76
C CYS A 189 -1.52 -5.46 9.66
N LEU A 190 -0.21 -5.65 9.60
CA LEU A 190 0.81 -4.61 9.74
C LEU A 190 1.30 -4.05 8.41
N SER A 191 1.49 -4.94 7.44
CA SER A 191 2.03 -4.61 6.12
C SER A 191 1.56 -5.64 5.12
N SER A 192 1.85 -5.38 3.84
CA SER A 192 1.55 -6.28 2.77
C SER A 192 2.47 -6.10 1.58
N MET A 193 2.56 -7.13 0.75
CA MET A 193 3.16 -7.09 -0.58
C MET A 193 2.33 -7.92 -1.57
N ARG A 194 2.51 -7.65 -2.86
CA ARG A 194 2.08 -8.56 -3.93
C ARG A 194 2.92 -9.85 -3.90
N SER A 195 2.26 -10.97 -4.16
CA SER A 195 2.94 -12.19 -4.58
C SER A 195 3.55 -11.98 -5.97
N TYR A 196 4.63 -12.71 -6.26
CA TYR A 196 5.27 -12.69 -7.58
C TYR A 196 4.43 -13.42 -8.63
N GLY A 197 3.89 -14.58 -8.26
CA GLY A 197 3.03 -15.39 -9.11
C GLY A 197 1.57 -15.42 -8.64
N PRO A 198 0.64 -15.80 -9.53
CA PRO A 198 -0.78 -15.96 -9.23
C PRO A 198 -1.05 -17.02 -8.16
N PHE A 199 -2.22 -16.92 -7.52
CA PHE A 199 -2.76 -17.95 -6.63
C PHE A 199 -1.77 -18.42 -5.56
N ALA A 200 -1.12 -17.45 -4.90
CA ALA A 200 -0.15 -17.72 -3.85
C ALA A 200 -0.74 -18.65 -2.78
N TYR A 201 -0.04 -19.75 -2.49
CA TYR A 201 -0.49 -20.81 -1.60
C TYR A 201 0.45 -20.93 -0.39
N GLY A 202 1.01 -22.12 -0.10
CA GLY A 202 1.83 -22.39 1.07
C GLY A 202 3.03 -21.47 1.21
N LEU A 203 3.39 -21.21 2.46
CA LEU A 203 4.52 -20.37 2.84
C LEU A 203 5.48 -21.11 3.75
N ALA A 204 6.78 -20.87 3.58
CA ALA A 204 7.78 -21.27 4.56
C ALA A 204 8.73 -20.12 4.87
N TRP A 205 9.20 -20.08 6.12
CA TRP A 205 10.20 -19.11 6.56
C TRP A 205 11.54 -19.79 6.81
N GLY A 206 12.64 -19.18 6.36
CA GLY A 206 13.98 -19.66 6.62
C GLY A 206 15.05 -18.76 5.99
N ASP A 207 16.26 -18.72 6.56
CA ASP A 207 17.40 -17.96 6.02
C ASP A 207 17.11 -16.46 5.73
N ASP A 208 16.32 -15.80 6.58
CA ASP A 208 15.87 -14.41 6.40
C ASP A 208 15.16 -14.13 5.05
N VAL A 209 14.52 -15.17 4.49
CA VAL A 209 13.69 -15.09 3.30
C VAL A 209 12.34 -15.76 3.51
N LEU A 210 11.39 -15.37 2.67
CA LEU A 210 10.11 -16.04 2.58
C LEU A 210 10.11 -16.95 1.35
N TRP A 211 9.67 -18.19 1.52
CA TRP A 211 9.38 -19.09 0.42
C TRP A 211 7.88 -19.16 0.19
N ASN A 212 7.46 -19.15 -1.06
CA ASN A 212 6.05 -19.21 -1.44
C ASN A 212 5.83 -20.18 -2.58
N VAL A 213 4.78 -21.00 -2.47
CA VAL A 213 4.25 -21.81 -3.56
C VAL A 213 3.26 -21.01 -4.38
N ASP A 214 3.39 -21.10 -5.70
CA ASP A 214 2.40 -20.70 -6.69
C ASP A 214 1.70 -21.94 -7.21
N TYR A 215 0.37 -21.95 -7.06
CA TYR A 215 -0.48 -23.08 -7.40
C TYR A 215 -0.65 -23.27 -8.93
N GLU A 216 -0.62 -22.20 -9.72
CA GLU A 216 -0.93 -22.25 -11.16
C GLU A 216 0.31 -22.49 -12.02
N ASN A 217 1.44 -21.92 -11.61
CA ASN A 217 2.70 -22.05 -12.35
C ASN A 217 3.51 -23.29 -11.95
N ASP A 218 3.06 -24.05 -10.95
CA ASP A 218 3.78 -25.20 -10.38
C ASP A 218 5.20 -24.79 -9.93
N GLU A 219 5.29 -23.68 -9.19
CA GLU A 219 6.57 -23.04 -8.84
C GLU A 219 6.68 -22.68 -7.36
N ILE A 220 7.91 -22.74 -6.85
CA ILE A 220 8.30 -22.24 -5.53
C ILE A 220 9.24 -21.06 -5.72
N TYR A 221 8.92 -19.95 -5.07
CA TYR A 221 9.70 -18.71 -5.11
C TYR A 221 10.47 -18.48 -3.82
N LYS A 222 11.77 -18.19 -3.93
CA LYS A 222 12.58 -17.62 -2.82
C LYS A 222 12.48 -16.10 -2.89
N ILE A 223 11.78 -15.50 -1.94
CA ILE A 223 11.44 -14.06 -1.95
C ILE A 223 12.28 -13.32 -0.92
N LYS A 224 12.94 -12.24 -1.37
CA LYS A 224 13.62 -11.32 -0.46
C LYS A 224 12.58 -10.41 0.21
N VAL A 225 12.48 -10.47 1.54
CA VAL A 225 11.55 -9.61 2.27
C VAL A 225 12.24 -8.50 3.07
N PHE A 226 13.42 -8.74 3.63
CA PHE A 226 14.13 -7.71 4.42
C PHE A 226 15.22 -6.99 3.62
N CYS A 227 15.02 -5.70 3.31
CA CYS A 227 16.07 -4.83 2.77
C CYS A 227 15.80 -3.34 3.07
N LYS A 228 16.73 -2.47 2.66
CA LYS A 228 16.59 -1.01 2.81
C LYS A 228 15.61 -0.41 1.80
N ASP A 229 15.53 -0.97 0.59
CA ASP A 229 14.61 -0.51 -0.45
C ASP A 229 13.24 -1.19 -0.28
N ILE A 230 12.36 -0.52 0.45
CA ILE A 230 11.03 -1.02 0.80
C ILE A 230 9.98 -0.78 -0.29
N LEU A 231 10.33 -0.13 -1.40
CA LEU A 231 9.38 0.32 -2.42
C LEU A 231 9.31 -0.66 -3.58
N SER A 232 8.12 -1.20 -3.82
CA SER A 232 7.76 -1.93 -5.03
C SER A 232 6.85 -1.09 -5.93
N LYS A 233 7.02 -1.24 -7.25
CA LYS A 233 6.21 -0.55 -8.27
C LYS A 233 5.70 -1.55 -9.30
N TRP A 234 4.43 -1.45 -9.64
CA TRP A 234 3.78 -2.30 -10.64
C TRP A 234 2.64 -1.54 -11.36
N ASP A 235 1.95 -2.20 -12.30
CA ASP A 235 0.90 -1.59 -13.15
C ASP A 235 1.36 -0.26 -13.75
N GLU A 236 2.51 -0.27 -14.45
CA GLU A 236 2.98 0.93 -15.17
C GLU A 236 1.93 1.31 -16.23
N ARG A 237 1.43 2.53 -16.14
CA ARG A 237 0.54 3.13 -17.13
C ARG A 237 1.14 4.39 -17.71
N GLN A 238 1.00 4.56 -19.02
CA GLN A 238 1.49 5.74 -19.74
C GLN A 238 0.33 6.67 -20.11
N MET A 239 0.17 7.78 -19.37
CA MET A 239 -1.08 8.54 -19.33
C MET A 239 -0.87 10.04 -19.53
N SER A 240 -1.62 10.64 -20.47
CA SER A 240 -1.67 12.08 -20.64
C SER A 240 -2.81 12.61 -19.78
N LEU A 241 -2.53 13.63 -18.99
CA LEU A 241 -3.55 14.37 -18.28
C LEU A 241 -3.54 15.81 -18.78
N HIS A 242 -4.70 16.30 -19.20
CA HIS A 242 -4.98 17.72 -19.38
C HIS A 242 -5.90 18.16 -18.25
N PHE A 243 -5.35 18.87 -17.26
CA PHE A 243 -6.09 19.40 -16.14
C PHE A 243 -6.52 20.84 -16.43
N ILE A 244 -7.82 21.12 -16.33
CA ILE A 244 -8.42 22.39 -16.70
C ILE A 244 -9.24 22.93 -15.54
N LYS A 245 -9.11 24.24 -15.27
CA LYS A 245 -9.99 25.02 -14.42
C LYS A 245 -10.84 25.94 -15.30
N GLU A 246 -12.13 25.68 -15.40
CA GLU A 246 -13.05 26.61 -16.06
C GLU A 246 -13.63 27.60 -15.04
N PHE A 247 -13.63 28.87 -15.42
CA PHE A 247 -14.33 29.94 -14.72
C PHE A 247 -15.19 30.72 -15.70
N ARG A 248 -16.47 30.90 -15.36
CA ARG A 248 -17.46 31.51 -16.23
C ARG A 248 -18.31 32.52 -15.48
N ASN A 249 -18.54 33.67 -16.11
CA ASN A 249 -19.49 34.68 -15.62
C ASN A 249 -20.75 34.66 -16.49
N TYR A 250 -21.85 34.10 -15.99
CA TYR A 250 -23.17 34.15 -16.63
C TYR A 250 -23.94 35.45 -16.35
N GLY A 251 -23.46 36.28 -15.42
CA GLY A 251 -24.15 37.49 -15.00
C GLY A 251 -23.85 38.68 -15.91
N PRO A 252 -24.66 39.75 -15.82
CA PRO A 252 -24.45 40.97 -16.61
C PRO A 252 -23.27 41.81 -16.09
N GLY A 253 -22.92 41.70 -14.80
CA GLY A 253 -21.81 42.44 -14.19
C GLY A 253 -20.44 42.01 -14.70
N THR A 254 -19.41 42.79 -14.40
CA THR A 254 -18.03 42.56 -14.84
C THR A 254 -17.19 42.02 -13.70
N VAL A 255 -16.49 40.91 -13.93
CA VAL A 255 -15.44 40.45 -13.00
C VAL A 255 -14.18 41.28 -13.25
N LYS A 256 -13.86 42.18 -12.31
CA LYS A 256 -12.79 43.16 -12.43
C LYS A 256 -11.41 42.52 -12.37
N THR A 257 -11.23 41.60 -11.42
CA THR A 257 -10.00 40.81 -11.31
C THR A 257 -10.37 39.36 -11.05
N LEU A 258 -9.62 38.44 -11.64
CA LEU A 258 -9.68 37.01 -11.35
C LEU A 258 -8.25 36.46 -11.33
N ASP A 259 -7.88 35.89 -10.20
CA ASP A 259 -6.64 35.15 -10.01
C ASP A 259 -6.99 33.66 -9.88
N ILE A 260 -6.36 32.81 -10.70
CA ILE A 260 -6.47 31.35 -10.64
C ILE A 260 -5.08 30.78 -10.34
N PHE A 261 -5.02 29.85 -9.39
CA PHE A 261 -3.81 29.19 -8.93
C PHE A 261 -3.94 27.69 -9.17
N LEU A 262 -3.08 27.12 -10.01
CA LEU A 262 -3.04 25.69 -10.29
C LEU A 262 -1.71 25.09 -9.81
N PRO A 263 -1.73 24.09 -8.91
CA PRO A 263 -0.51 23.41 -8.50
C PRO A 263 0.11 22.66 -9.68
N ILE A 264 1.44 22.66 -9.73
CA ILE A 264 2.23 22.03 -10.80
C ILE A 264 2.73 20.67 -10.29
N PRO A 265 2.37 19.55 -10.95
CA PRO A 265 2.83 18.23 -10.55
C PRO A 265 4.35 18.05 -10.75
N GLU A 266 4.95 17.14 -9.98
CA GLU A 266 6.38 16.78 -10.09
C GLU A 266 6.57 15.26 -10.18
N SER A 267 7.77 14.80 -10.52
CA SER A 267 8.10 13.37 -10.51
C SER A 267 8.38 12.89 -9.10
N ARG A 268 7.90 11.69 -8.76
CA ARG A 268 7.99 11.06 -7.45
C ARG A 268 7.72 9.55 -7.56
N ASP A 269 7.62 8.84 -6.46
CA ASP A 269 7.59 7.37 -6.48
C ASP A 269 6.46 6.77 -7.33
N ASN A 270 5.24 7.31 -7.25
CA ASN A 270 4.09 6.83 -8.01
C ASN A 270 3.99 7.42 -9.44
N GLN A 271 4.81 8.40 -9.81
CA GLN A 271 4.70 9.06 -11.13
C GLN A 271 6.03 9.62 -11.64
N THR A 272 6.33 9.38 -12.91
CA THR A 272 7.47 9.98 -13.62
C THR A 272 6.95 10.85 -14.75
N LEU A 273 7.19 12.16 -14.68
CA LEU A 273 6.80 13.10 -15.72
C LEU A 273 7.73 12.98 -16.94
N ILE A 274 7.15 12.96 -18.13
CA ILE A 274 7.80 12.84 -19.42
C ILE A 274 7.78 14.21 -20.09
N GLY A 275 8.81 15.00 -19.77
CA GLY A 275 8.96 16.38 -20.23
C GLY A 275 8.30 17.41 -19.30
N PRO A 276 8.48 18.71 -19.60
CA PRO A 276 7.89 19.77 -18.80
C PRO A 276 6.37 19.81 -18.95
N VAL A 277 5.71 20.29 -17.90
CA VAL A 277 4.28 20.61 -17.92
C VAL A 277 4.02 21.70 -18.97
N GLN A 278 3.04 21.46 -19.84
CA GLN A 278 2.64 22.38 -20.90
C GLN A 278 1.43 23.17 -20.44
N PHE A 279 1.44 24.50 -20.57
CA PHE A 279 0.34 25.34 -20.10
C PHE A 279 -0.52 25.85 -21.25
N GLU A 280 -1.83 25.89 -21.04
CA GLU A 280 -2.79 26.46 -21.97
C GLU A 280 -3.85 27.29 -21.21
N PRO A 281 -3.83 28.63 -21.27
CA PRO A 281 -2.79 29.49 -21.85
C PRO A 281 -1.50 29.47 -20.99
N LYS A 282 -0.47 30.25 -21.34
CA LYS A 282 0.71 30.40 -20.47
C LYS A 282 0.33 31.14 -19.17
N PRO A 283 0.84 30.73 -17.99
CA PRO A 283 0.61 31.47 -16.76
C PRO A 283 1.39 32.78 -16.75
N ASP A 284 0.87 33.78 -16.04
CA ASP A 284 1.56 35.05 -15.82
C ASP A 284 2.85 34.87 -15.02
N LYS A 285 2.84 33.95 -14.04
CA LYS A 285 4.02 33.57 -13.27
C LYS A 285 3.89 32.18 -12.65
N VAL A 286 5.04 31.60 -12.31
CA VAL A 286 5.13 30.43 -11.44
C VAL A 286 5.62 30.89 -10.08
N ILE A 287 4.85 30.59 -9.04
CA ILE A 287 5.14 30.97 -7.65
C ILE A 287 5.39 29.72 -6.80
N LYS A 288 5.91 29.92 -5.59
CA LYS A 288 5.97 28.89 -4.55
C LYS A 288 5.19 29.36 -3.34
N ASP A 289 4.40 28.47 -2.75
CA ASP A 289 3.73 28.75 -1.47
C ASP A 289 4.68 28.62 -0.27
N SER A 290 4.15 28.83 0.93
CA SER A 290 4.90 28.67 2.20
C SER A 290 5.37 27.24 2.47
N TRP A 291 4.79 26.26 1.77
CA TRP A 291 5.13 24.85 1.91
C TRP A 291 6.13 24.38 0.85
N GLY A 292 6.39 25.20 -0.17
CA GLY A 292 7.33 24.95 -1.25
C GLY A 292 6.65 24.41 -2.53
N GLN A 293 5.33 24.27 -2.55
CA GLN A 293 4.57 23.80 -3.70
C GLN A 293 4.69 24.81 -4.84
N LYS A 294 5.05 24.33 -6.04
CA LYS A 294 5.05 25.16 -7.25
C LYS A 294 3.62 25.33 -7.76
N ILE A 295 3.26 26.57 -8.08
CA ILE A 295 1.90 26.95 -8.49
C ILE A 295 1.98 27.84 -9.72
N ALA A 296 1.22 27.52 -10.75
CA ALA A 296 0.98 28.38 -11.90
C ALA A 296 -0.11 29.40 -11.56
N HIS A 297 0.19 30.68 -11.71
CA HIS A 297 -0.73 31.78 -11.45
C HIS A 297 -1.19 32.40 -12.76
N PHE A 298 -2.51 32.51 -12.93
CA PHE A 298 -3.18 33.13 -14.06
C PHE A 298 -3.98 34.33 -13.57
N HIS A 299 -3.79 35.47 -14.21
CA HIS A 299 -4.43 36.73 -13.85
C HIS A 299 -5.26 37.25 -15.03
N TYR A 300 -6.53 37.53 -14.77
CA TYR A 300 -7.47 38.07 -15.74
C TYR A 300 -8.07 39.37 -15.21
N LYS A 301 -8.37 40.29 -16.11
CA LYS A 301 -9.01 41.57 -15.82
C LYS A 301 -10.23 41.79 -16.70
N ASP A 302 -11.21 42.51 -16.15
CA ASP A 302 -12.38 43.02 -16.87
C ASP A 302 -13.12 41.96 -17.70
N LEU A 303 -13.38 40.80 -17.11
CA LEU A 303 -14.17 39.72 -17.72
C LEU A 303 -15.65 40.12 -17.70
N LYS A 304 -16.11 40.66 -18.84
CA LYS A 304 -17.49 41.08 -19.09
C LYS A 304 -18.48 39.92 -18.94
N GLY A 305 -19.78 40.24 -18.91
CA GLY A 305 -20.82 39.22 -18.91
C GLY A 305 -20.67 38.19 -20.03
N LEU A 306 -20.98 36.94 -19.73
CA LEU A 306 -20.81 35.75 -20.58
C LEU A 306 -19.36 35.33 -20.89
N SER A 307 -18.36 35.95 -20.25
CA SER A 307 -16.95 35.56 -20.41
C SER A 307 -16.67 34.16 -19.83
N ILE A 308 -15.73 33.45 -20.47
CA ILE A 308 -15.26 32.13 -20.08
C ILE A 308 -13.73 32.13 -20.16
N VAL A 309 -13.06 31.65 -19.12
CA VAL A 309 -11.62 31.36 -19.15
C VAL A 309 -11.39 29.91 -18.71
N LYS A 310 -10.42 29.25 -19.34
CA LYS A 310 -10.10 27.83 -19.09
C LYS A 310 -8.59 27.62 -18.93
N PRO A 311 -7.92 28.25 -17.95
CA PRO A 311 -6.53 27.93 -17.70
C PRO A 311 -6.36 26.48 -17.28
N GLY A 312 -5.30 25.87 -17.80
CA GLY A 312 -4.98 24.50 -17.51
C GLY A 312 -3.54 24.17 -17.82
N TRP A 313 -3.19 22.93 -17.53
CA TRP A 313 -1.92 22.36 -17.93
C TRP A 313 -2.08 20.93 -18.39
N LYS A 314 -1.18 20.53 -19.28
CA LYS A 314 -1.08 19.18 -19.82
C LYS A 314 0.26 18.59 -19.44
N VAL A 315 0.23 17.34 -18.99
CA VAL A 315 1.42 16.58 -18.69
C VAL A 315 1.31 15.17 -19.24
N LYS A 316 2.46 14.65 -19.64
CA LYS A 316 2.66 13.24 -19.87
C LYS A 316 3.32 12.65 -18.62
N ALA A 317 2.69 11.74 -17.86
CA ALA A 317 3.34 10.91 -16.84
C ALA A 317 3.26 9.38 -17.11
N LYS A 318 4.33 8.66 -16.75
CA LYS A 318 4.23 7.25 -16.38
C LYS A 318 3.73 7.19 -14.95
N ILE A 319 2.67 6.45 -14.66
CA ILE A 319 2.14 6.28 -13.30
C ILE A 319 2.23 4.82 -12.88
N TYR A 320 2.44 4.59 -11.58
CA TYR A 320 2.69 3.28 -11.01
C TYR A 320 1.81 3.05 -9.78
N SER A 321 1.37 1.81 -9.60
CA SER A 321 0.93 1.33 -8.30
C SER A 321 2.19 1.17 -7.45
N SER A 322 2.28 1.92 -6.36
CA SER A 322 3.43 1.96 -5.47
C SER A 322 3.06 1.38 -4.11
N GLU A 323 3.87 0.44 -3.63
CA GLU A 323 3.68 -0.24 -2.34
C GLU A 323 4.98 -0.15 -1.52
N TYR A 324 4.87 0.36 -0.30
CA TYR A 324 5.95 0.40 0.68
C TYR A 324 5.74 -0.72 1.70
N PHE A 325 6.64 -1.70 1.73
CA PHE A 325 6.59 -2.77 2.74
C PHE A 325 7.22 -2.29 4.04
N ILE A 326 6.40 -1.88 4.99
CA ILE A 326 6.87 -1.22 6.22
C ILE A 326 7.08 -2.26 7.32
N TYR A 327 8.27 -2.23 7.93
CA TYR A 327 8.58 -2.95 9.15
C TYR A 327 8.48 -2.01 10.35
N PRO A 328 7.42 -2.10 11.18
CA PRO A 328 7.24 -1.17 12.30
C PRO A 328 8.43 -1.11 13.25
N ASP A 329 9.13 -2.23 13.43
CA ASP A 329 10.31 -2.33 14.31
C ASP A 329 11.56 -1.63 13.79
N LYS A 330 11.60 -1.32 12.49
CA LYS A 330 12.73 -0.61 11.86
C LYS A 330 12.51 0.89 11.84
N ILE A 331 11.38 1.36 12.36
CA ILE A 331 11.04 2.78 12.41
C ILE A 331 11.76 3.43 13.60
N GLY A 332 12.54 4.47 13.29
CA GLY A 332 13.24 5.27 14.27
C GLY A 332 12.30 6.15 15.12
N SER A 333 12.88 6.82 16.10
CA SER A 333 12.18 7.71 17.01
C SER A 333 11.87 9.08 16.38
N LEU A 334 10.97 9.85 17.02
CA LEU A 334 10.69 11.25 16.64
C LEU A 334 11.92 12.16 16.65
N LYS A 335 12.97 11.81 17.40
CA LYS A 335 14.21 12.59 17.49
C LYS A 335 15.10 12.45 16.25
N GLU A 336 14.93 11.36 15.50
CA GLU A 336 15.70 11.09 14.28
C GLU A 336 15.12 11.79 13.06
N ILE A 337 13.94 12.40 13.18
CA ILE A 337 13.34 13.20 12.13
C ILE A 337 14.09 14.54 12.03
N PRO A 338 14.52 14.97 10.82
CA PRO A 338 15.19 16.26 10.64
C PRO A 338 14.40 17.42 11.25
N GLU A 339 15.12 18.32 11.93
CA GLU A 339 14.52 19.46 12.64
C GLU A 339 13.67 20.33 11.71
N GLU A 340 14.16 20.62 10.50
CA GLU A 340 13.42 21.39 9.49
C GLU A 340 12.08 20.73 9.10
N ILE A 341 12.01 19.39 9.05
CA ILE A 341 10.78 18.66 8.75
C ILE A 341 9.85 18.70 9.94
N ARG A 342 10.38 18.47 11.15
CA ARG A 342 9.60 18.52 12.38
C ARG A 342 9.00 19.90 12.58
N ASP A 343 9.81 20.95 12.52
CA ASP A 343 9.39 22.32 12.77
C ASP A 343 8.37 22.77 11.72
N LYS A 344 8.55 22.41 10.45
CA LYS A 344 7.62 22.79 9.40
C LYS A 344 6.30 22.01 9.45
N TYR A 345 6.35 20.69 9.58
CA TYR A 345 5.19 19.81 9.41
C TYR A 345 4.53 19.37 10.74
N THR A 346 4.80 20.09 11.83
CA THR A 346 4.06 20.00 13.10
C THR A 346 3.31 21.29 13.47
N GLN A 347 3.32 22.30 12.60
CA GLN A 347 2.62 23.57 12.82
C GLN A 347 1.09 23.43 12.79
N ASP A 348 0.40 24.33 13.51
CA ASP A 348 -1.05 24.44 13.48
C ASP A 348 -1.57 25.07 12.16
N GLY A 349 -2.89 25.02 11.95
CA GLY A 349 -3.56 25.70 10.85
C GLY A 349 -5.08 25.64 10.97
N ASP A 350 -5.79 26.47 10.20
CA ASP A 350 -7.24 26.75 10.34
C ASP A 350 -8.18 25.51 10.33
N LYS A 351 -7.73 24.39 9.75
CA LYS A 351 -8.49 23.14 9.71
C LYS A 351 -8.01 22.08 10.70
N TYR A 352 -6.90 22.33 11.39
CA TYR A 352 -6.28 21.38 12.31
C TYR A 352 -6.63 21.72 13.76
N ASN A 353 -6.48 22.98 14.16
CA ASN A 353 -6.73 23.47 15.52
C ASN A 353 -6.05 22.59 16.59
N ILE A 354 -4.74 22.34 16.47
CA ILE A 354 -4.00 21.43 17.36
C ILE A 354 -3.94 21.92 18.82
N HIS A 355 -4.25 23.20 19.04
CA HIS A 355 -4.33 23.79 20.36
C HIS A 355 -5.69 23.61 21.05
N ASP A 356 -6.72 23.15 20.32
CA ASP A 356 -8.04 22.84 20.86
C ASP A 356 -7.94 21.78 21.98
N PRO A 357 -8.56 22.01 23.16
CA PRO A 357 -8.48 21.06 24.29
C PRO A 357 -8.96 19.65 23.95
N PHE A 358 -10.01 19.53 23.14
CA PHE A 358 -10.56 18.24 22.74
C PHE A 358 -9.60 17.49 21.81
N ILE A 359 -8.94 18.18 20.88
CA ILE A 359 -7.90 17.57 20.02
C ILE A 359 -6.73 17.07 20.86
N LYS A 360 -6.25 17.89 21.81
CA LYS A 360 -5.17 17.50 22.73
C LYS A 360 -5.51 16.26 23.53
N GLU A 361 -6.63 16.30 24.25
CA GLU A 361 -7.08 15.18 25.09
C GLU A 361 -7.23 13.91 24.27
N LEU A 362 -7.88 14.01 23.10
CA LEU A 362 -8.10 12.86 22.23
C LEU A 362 -6.78 12.28 21.69
N ALA A 363 -5.87 13.12 21.21
CA ALA A 363 -4.58 12.67 20.68
C ALA A 363 -3.76 11.91 21.73
N PHE A 364 -3.64 12.47 22.95
CA PHE A 364 -2.94 11.81 24.05
C PHE A 364 -3.65 10.53 24.53
N LYS A 365 -4.99 10.49 24.50
CA LYS A 365 -5.77 9.28 24.81
C LYS A 365 -5.50 8.16 23.80
N ILE A 366 -5.48 8.47 22.51
CA ILE A 366 -5.22 7.49 21.44
C ILE A 366 -3.78 6.96 21.53
N ALA A 367 -2.81 7.85 21.70
CA ALA A 367 -1.40 7.47 21.77
C ALA A 367 -1.04 6.70 23.05
N GLY A 368 -1.63 7.08 24.19
CA GLY A 368 -1.23 6.54 25.49
C GLY A 368 0.25 6.80 25.76
N LYS A 369 1.02 5.72 26.02
CA LYS A 369 2.47 5.79 26.28
C LYS A 369 3.33 5.56 25.03
N GLU A 370 2.73 5.39 23.86
CA GLU A 370 3.44 5.13 22.62
C GLU A 370 4.32 6.33 22.21
N LYS A 371 5.52 6.04 21.71
CA LYS A 371 6.51 7.05 21.28
C LYS A 371 7.02 6.82 19.86
N ASN A 372 6.80 5.64 19.29
CA ASN A 372 7.18 5.33 17.92
C ASN A 372 6.21 6.04 16.95
N PRO A 373 6.69 6.84 15.99
CA PRO A 373 5.84 7.62 15.09
C PRO A 373 4.91 6.76 14.23
N TYR A 374 5.35 5.57 13.81
CA TYR A 374 4.49 4.64 13.07
C TYR A 374 3.33 4.17 13.93
N TRP A 375 3.58 3.73 15.16
CA TRP A 375 2.53 3.23 16.05
C TRP A 375 1.57 4.35 16.49
N ILE A 376 2.06 5.57 16.70
CA ILE A 376 1.20 6.74 16.93
C ILE A 376 0.27 6.96 15.73
N ALA A 377 0.84 7.05 14.52
CA ALA A 377 0.07 7.28 13.30
C ALA A 377 -0.91 6.13 13.02
N ARG A 378 -0.51 4.87 13.27
CA ARG A 378 -1.36 3.69 13.10
C ARG A 378 -2.55 3.69 14.06
N ARG A 379 -2.34 4.04 15.34
CA ARG A 379 -3.44 4.13 16.32
C ARG A 379 -4.43 5.23 15.96
N ILE A 380 -3.95 6.38 15.48
CA ILE A 380 -4.80 7.47 14.98
C ILE A 380 -5.57 7.00 13.75
N TYR A 381 -4.88 6.40 12.79
CA TYR A 381 -5.46 5.83 11.58
C TYR A 381 -6.60 4.85 11.91
N ASP A 382 -6.36 3.90 12.81
CA ASP A 382 -7.35 2.91 13.24
C ASP A 382 -8.50 3.55 14.03
N TYR A 383 -8.22 4.58 14.82
CA TYR A 383 -9.24 5.35 15.52
C TYR A 383 -10.18 6.04 14.52
N LEU A 384 -9.63 6.70 13.49
CA LEU A 384 -10.43 7.41 12.48
C LEU A 384 -11.33 6.45 11.71
N GLY A 385 -10.81 5.31 11.24
CA GLY A 385 -11.62 4.29 10.55
C GLY A 385 -12.70 3.65 11.44
N LYS A 386 -12.60 3.74 12.77
CA LYS A 386 -13.64 3.25 13.70
C LYS A 386 -14.67 4.32 14.08
N HIS A 387 -14.33 5.60 13.97
CA HIS A 387 -15.12 6.71 14.55
C HIS A 387 -15.63 7.71 13.51
N LEU A 388 -15.15 7.63 12.28
CA LEU A 388 -15.66 8.41 11.16
C LEU A 388 -16.39 7.49 10.18
N SER A 389 -17.43 8.01 9.56
CA SER A 389 -18.04 7.40 8.37
C SER A 389 -17.94 8.35 7.19
N TYR A 390 -17.59 7.78 6.02
CA TYR A 390 -17.39 8.57 4.83
C TYR A 390 -18.68 9.25 4.35
N ASN A 391 -18.61 10.56 4.11
CA ASN A 391 -19.69 11.35 3.52
C ASN A 391 -19.11 12.40 2.56
N LEU A 392 -19.46 12.26 1.27
CA LEU A 392 -19.03 13.14 0.17
C LEU A 392 -19.64 14.54 0.22
N LYS A 393 -20.80 14.71 0.89
CA LYS A 393 -21.50 15.99 1.02
C LYS A 393 -21.62 16.36 2.50
N PRO A 394 -20.50 16.61 3.20
CA PRO A 394 -20.56 17.01 4.59
C PRO A 394 -21.33 18.33 4.71
N LEU A 395 -22.23 18.40 5.70
CA LEU A 395 -22.96 19.61 6.04
C LEU A 395 -21.96 20.75 6.32
N GLY A 396 -22.10 21.88 5.63
CA GLY A 396 -21.28 23.08 5.85
C GLY A 396 -19.90 23.09 5.18
N GLY A 397 -19.61 22.18 4.24
CA GLY A 397 -18.33 22.14 3.53
C GLY A 397 -17.21 21.48 4.35
N TRP A 398 -15.96 21.88 4.10
CA TRP A 398 -14.77 21.33 4.79
C TRP A 398 -14.61 21.93 6.20
N ASN A 399 -15.03 21.19 7.22
CA ASN A 399 -14.98 21.64 8.61
C ASN A 399 -13.60 21.37 9.25
N PRO A 400 -13.19 22.15 10.28
CA PRO A 400 -12.00 21.86 11.07
C PRO A 400 -12.09 20.53 11.83
N ALA A 401 -10.93 19.92 12.11
CA ALA A 401 -10.81 18.62 12.76
C ALA A 401 -11.62 18.45 14.06
N PRO A 402 -11.67 19.41 15.01
CA PRO A 402 -12.49 19.25 16.22
C PRO A 402 -13.97 19.03 15.92
N THR A 403 -14.51 19.74 14.92
CA THR A 403 -15.91 19.61 14.49
C THR A 403 -16.16 18.27 13.83
N VAL A 404 -15.27 17.84 12.94
CA VAL A 404 -15.37 16.56 12.22
C VAL A 404 -15.36 15.38 13.21
N LEU A 405 -14.39 15.38 14.13
CA LEU A 405 -14.21 14.32 15.12
C LEU A 405 -15.37 14.22 16.12
N LYS A 406 -16.03 15.33 16.45
CA LYS A 406 -17.27 15.32 17.25
C LYS A 406 -18.49 14.85 16.45
N ARG A 407 -18.52 15.17 15.15
CA ARG A 407 -19.63 14.82 14.24
C ARG A 407 -19.62 13.34 13.82
N GLY A 408 -18.45 12.72 13.70
CA GLY A 408 -18.32 11.31 13.32
C GLY A 408 -18.56 11.02 11.82
N THR A 409 -18.64 12.04 10.97
CA THR A 409 -18.74 11.85 9.50
C THR A 409 -17.81 12.81 8.78
N GLY A 410 -17.27 12.42 7.63
CA GLY A 410 -16.41 13.32 6.86
C GLY A 410 -16.04 12.87 5.44
N SER A 411 -15.59 13.82 4.64
CA SER A 411 -14.98 13.59 3.31
C SER A 411 -13.50 13.18 3.41
N CYS A 412 -12.87 12.79 2.30
CA CYS A 412 -11.44 12.44 2.26
C CYS A 412 -10.53 13.57 2.80
N SER A 413 -10.94 14.82 2.56
CA SER A 413 -10.25 16.00 3.13
C SER A 413 -10.41 16.10 4.65
N GLU A 414 -11.57 15.77 5.19
CA GLU A 414 -11.82 15.85 6.64
C GLU A 414 -11.19 14.69 7.42
N TYR A 415 -11.06 13.50 6.81
CA TYR A 415 -10.19 12.42 7.34
C TYR A 415 -8.74 12.92 7.39
N THR A 416 -8.26 13.54 6.31
CA THR A 416 -6.92 14.09 6.23
C THR A 416 -6.68 15.16 7.31
N TYR A 417 -7.60 16.10 7.51
CA TYR A 417 -7.46 17.14 8.54
C TYR A 417 -7.42 16.55 9.95
N SER A 418 -8.30 15.58 10.23
CA SER A 418 -8.37 14.92 11.52
C SER A 418 -7.09 14.15 11.83
N MET A 419 -6.56 13.43 10.83
CA MET A 419 -5.29 12.71 10.98
C MET A 419 -4.11 13.67 11.19
N ILE A 420 -4.04 14.76 10.43
CA ILE A 420 -3.01 15.78 10.60
C ILE A 420 -3.09 16.41 12.00
N ALA A 421 -4.27 16.82 12.45
CA ALA A 421 -4.46 17.47 13.74
C ALA A 421 -3.97 16.57 14.90
N LEU A 422 -4.39 15.30 14.91
CA LEU A 422 -4.03 14.35 15.96
C LEU A 422 -2.54 14.00 15.93
N CYS A 423 -1.96 13.76 14.75
CA CYS A 423 -0.53 13.44 14.62
C CYS A 423 0.37 14.62 15.03
N ARG A 424 0.07 15.83 14.55
CA ARG A 424 0.87 17.03 14.88
C ARG A 424 0.82 17.39 16.35
N THR A 425 -0.32 17.18 17.00
CA THR A 425 -0.47 17.36 18.46
C THR A 425 0.51 16.48 19.25
N LEU A 426 0.91 15.33 18.69
CA LEU A 426 1.88 14.40 19.29
C LEU A 426 3.30 14.57 18.74
N GLY A 427 3.55 15.63 17.96
CA GLY A 427 4.84 15.93 17.36
C GLY A 427 5.21 15.03 16.18
N VAL A 428 4.28 14.27 15.62
CA VAL A 428 4.49 13.44 14.42
C VAL A 428 4.37 14.31 13.16
N PRO A 429 5.44 14.49 12.37
CA PRO A 429 5.39 15.31 11.16
C PRO A 429 4.57 14.62 10.07
N ILE A 430 3.58 15.36 9.57
CA ILE A 430 2.58 14.85 8.63
C ILE A 430 2.16 15.96 7.68
N ARG A 431 1.94 15.61 6.42
CA ARG A 431 1.46 16.51 5.36
C ARG A 431 0.29 15.89 4.62
N TYR A 432 -0.40 16.67 3.78
CA TYR A 432 -1.33 16.11 2.82
C TYR A 432 -0.74 16.10 1.42
N VAL A 433 -1.27 15.20 0.60
CA VAL A 433 -1.07 15.23 -0.85
C VAL A 433 -2.41 15.24 -1.56
N GLY A 434 -2.47 15.99 -2.66
CA GLY A 434 -3.65 16.13 -3.49
C GLY A 434 -3.42 15.53 -4.87
N ALA A 435 -4.42 14.86 -5.42
CA ALA A 435 -4.33 14.25 -6.74
C ALA A 435 -5.57 14.47 -7.60
N VAL A 436 -5.32 14.48 -8.92
CA VAL A 436 -6.35 14.23 -9.92
C VAL A 436 -6.52 12.72 -10.05
N SER A 437 -7.76 12.26 -9.95
CA SER A 437 -8.07 10.83 -9.96
C SER A 437 -8.62 10.42 -11.31
N ARG A 438 -8.11 9.32 -11.84
CA ARG A 438 -8.75 8.58 -12.93
C ARG A 438 -9.72 7.56 -12.32
N ARG A 439 -11.00 7.59 -12.69
CA ARG A 439 -12.00 6.62 -12.21
C ARG A 439 -12.62 5.80 -13.32
N GLY A 440 -12.74 6.38 -14.52
CA GLY A 440 -13.20 5.67 -15.70
C GLY A 440 -12.07 4.97 -16.44
N ASP A 441 -12.33 4.69 -17.72
CA ASP A 441 -11.38 4.10 -18.64
C ASP A 441 -10.11 4.94 -18.81
N ASP A 442 -9.09 4.38 -19.44
CA ASP A 442 -7.80 5.06 -19.65
C ASP A 442 -7.94 6.33 -20.52
N ALA A 443 -9.03 6.44 -21.30
CA ALA A 443 -9.43 7.65 -22.02
C ALA A 443 -10.76 8.16 -21.45
N SER A 444 -10.70 9.14 -20.54
CA SER A 444 -11.87 9.56 -19.75
C SER A 444 -11.84 11.04 -19.39
N TYR A 445 -13.00 11.55 -19.05
CA TYR A 445 -13.19 12.83 -18.38
C TYR A 445 -13.48 12.55 -16.90
N ASP A 446 -12.71 13.15 -15.99
CA ASP A 446 -12.88 12.97 -14.54
C ASP A 446 -12.85 14.32 -13.80
N ASP A 447 -13.87 14.55 -12.98
CA ASP A 447 -14.07 15.74 -12.14
C ASP A 447 -13.87 15.45 -10.64
N VAL A 448 -13.43 14.23 -10.31
CA VAL A 448 -13.19 13.79 -8.93
C VAL A 448 -11.73 13.74 -8.59
N TYR A 449 -11.50 14.12 -7.35
CA TYR A 449 -10.21 14.37 -6.77
C TYR A 449 -10.08 13.60 -5.48
N HIS A 450 -8.85 13.32 -5.10
CA HIS A 450 -8.57 12.63 -3.85
C HIS A 450 -7.44 13.31 -3.10
N ARG A 451 -7.52 13.26 -1.78
CA ARG A 451 -6.50 13.76 -0.87
C ARG A 451 -6.34 12.75 0.26
N TRP A 452 -5.09 12.52 0.62
CA TRP A 452 -4.69 11.69 1.76
C TRP A 452 -3.48 12.31 2.47
N THR A 453 -3.00 11.66 3.53
CA THR A 453 -1.84 12.13 4.29
C THR A 453 -0.57 11.39 3.94
N GLU A 454 0.58 12.01 4.22
CA GLU A 454 1.87 11.35 4.27
C GLU A 454 2.54 11.63 5.60
N VAL A 455 3.00 10.59 6.27
CA VAL A 455 3.68 10.66 7.57
C VAL A 455 5.17 10.50 7.34
N TYR A 456 5.98 11.35 7.97
CA TYR A 456 7.44 11.20 7.90
C TYR A 456 7.89 10.13 8.90
N LEU A 457 8.42 9.01 8.38
CA LEU A 457 8.87 7.87 9.16
C LEU A 457 10.37 7.62 8.92
N PRO A 458 11.25 7.83 9.91
CA PRO A 458 12.67 7.52 9.75
C PRO A 458 12.89 5.99 9.75
N PRO A 459 13.79 5.44 8.92
CA PRO A 459 14.65 6.13 7.95
C PRO A 459 14.02 6.29 6.55
N TYR A 460 12.74 5.95 6.37
CA TYR A 460 12.09 5.81 5.06
C TYR A 460 11.58 7.11 4.43
N GLY A 461 11.40 8.17 5.21
CA GLY A 461 10.89 9.46 4.72
C GLY A 461 9.36 9.51 4.67
N TRP A 462 8.79 10.17 3.66
CA TRP A 462 7.34 10.37 3.54
C TRP A 462 6.62 9.10 3.08
N ILE A 463 5.79 8.54 3.95
CA ILE A 463 5.01 7.34 3.69
C ILE A 463 3.52 7.67 3.60
N PRO A 464 2.80 7.22 2.56
CA PRO A 464 1.35 7.41 2.44
C PRO A 464 0.55 6.80 3.59
N PHE A 465 -0.38 7.57 4.13
CA PHE A 465 -1.43 7.12 5.06
C PHE A 465 -2.78 7.70 4.60
N ASP A 466 -3.66 6.84 4.15
CA ASP A 466 -5.00 7.14 3.68
C ASP A 466 -6.03 6.45 4.57
N ALA A 467 -6.38 7.15 5.66
CA ALA A 467 -7.37 6.70 6.63
C ALA A 467 -8.76 6.52 6.03
N ASN A 468 -9.08 7.23 4.94
CA ASN A 468 -10.35 7.04 4.24
C ASN A 468 -10.34 5.75 3.41
N LYS A 469 -9.25 5.46 2.70
CA LYS A 469 -9.13 4.26 1.87
C LYS A 469 -9.21 2.97 2.67
N GLY A 470 -8.64 2.91 3.87
CA GLY A 470 -8.74 1.72 4.72
C GLY A 470 -9.79 1.80 5.82
N ASP A 471 -10.77 2.69 5.68
CA ASP A 471 -12.04 2.62 6.39
C ASP A 471 -12.87 1.44 5.86
N THR A 472 -12.50 0.24 6.30
CA THR A 472 -13.07 -1.04 5.88
C THR A 472 -12.86 -2.10 6.96
N ASP A 473 -13.71 -3.12 6.98
CA ASP A 473 -13.68 -4.16 8.00
C ASP A 473 -12.60 -5.23 7.76
N LEU A 474 -12.25 -5.51 6.50
CA LEU A 474 -11.28 -6.56 6.18
C LEU A 474 -9.85 -6.08 6.52
N PRO A 475 -9.09 -6.78 7.39
CA PRO A 475 -7.77 -6.31 7.82
C PRO A 475 -6.77 -6.09 6.68
N GLY A 476 -6.79 -6.95 5.64
CA GLY A 476 -5.95 -6.78 4.46
C GLY A 476 -6.30 -5.54 3.64
N LYS A 477 -7.59 -5.23 3.44
CA LYS A 477 -7.99 -3.97 2.75
C LYS A 477 -7.68 -2.74 3.59
N LYS A 478 -7.78 -2.84 4.91
CA LYS A 478 -7.39 -1.77 5.83
C LYS A 478 -5.90 -1.45 5.70
N VAL A 479 -5.02 -2.45 5.67
CA VAL A 479 -3.58 -2.18 5.55
C VAL A 479 -3.20 -1.50 4.23
N LEU A 480 -3.99 -1.66 3.16
CA LEU A 480 -3.80 -0.92 1.89
C LEU A 480 -4.05 0.59 2.00
N GLY A 481 -4.55 1.09 3.13
CA GLY A 481 -4.53 2.52 3.43
C GLY A 481 -3.14 3.02 3.85
N ILE A 482 -2.17 2.15 4.13
CA ILE A 482 -0.83 2.52 4.55
C ILE A 482 0.18 2.09 3.48
N GLY A 483 1.06 2.99 3.08
CA GLY A 483 2.15 2.71 2.15
C GLY A 483 1.68 2.33 0.73
N ASN A 484 0.45 2.65 0.32
CA ASN A 484 -0.11 2.11 -0.92
C ASN A 484 -0.82 3.20 -1.75
N VAL A 485 -0.28 3.50 -2.94
CA VAL A 485 -0.84 4.46 -3.91
C VAL A 485 -1.10 3.74 -5.22
N ALA A 486 -2.34 3.79 -5.74
CA ALA A 486 -2.71 3.08 -6.97
C ALA A 486 -2.30 3.85 -8.24
N ALA A 487 -2.07 3.12 -9.35
CA ALA A 487 -1.80 3.64 -10.71
C ALA A 487 -3.00 4.36 -11.37
N ARG A 488 -3.62 5.28 -10.65
CA ARG A 488 -4.78 6.07 -11.10
C ARG A 488 -4.70 7.54 -10.71
N TYR A 489 -3.63 7.93 -10.03
CA TYR A 489 -3.44 9.26 -9.49
C TYR A 489 -2.29 9.96 -10.20
N ILE A 490 -2.50 11.22 -10.58
CA ILE A 490 -1.41 12.18 -10.73
C ILE A 490 -1.51 13.15 -9.55
N ILE A 491 -0.54 13.05 -8.65
CA ILE A 491 -0.37 13.91 -7.49
C ILE A 491 0.11 15.27 -8.00
N THR A 492 -0.64 16.31 -7.63
CA THR A 492 -0.42 17.70 -8.04
C THR A 492 0.17 18.53 -6.92
N THR A 493 -0.13 18.18 -5.67
CA THR A 493 0.17 19.01 -4.49
C THR A 493 0.78 18.21 -3.36
N GLU A 494 1.84 18.75 -2.74
CA GLU A 494 2.46 18.29 -1.50
C GLU A 494 2.53 19.43 -0.50
N ASN A 495 1.64 19.46 0.48
CA ASN A 495 1.45 20.66 1.28
C ASN A 495 1.07 20.33 2.73
N GLY A 496 1.47 21.17 3.67
CA GLY A 496 1.27 20.99 5.10
C GLY A 496 0.10 21.79 5.67
N GLY A 497 -0.62 22.59 4.90
CA GLY A 497 -1.71 23.40 5.46
C GLY A 497 -2.30 24.37 4.45
N GLY A 498 -3.24 25.19 4.92
CA GLY A 498 -3.76 26.26 4.10
C GLY A 498 -2.72 27.34 3.81
N ASP A 499 -2.83 27.97 2.64
CA ASP A 499 -2.03 29.13 2.25
C ASP A 499 -2.86 30.17 1.50
N GLN A 500 -2.29 31.32 1.17
CA GLN A 500 -3.01 32.42 0.51
C GLN A 500 -3.39 32.17 -0.96
N TYR A 501 -2.81 31.14 -1.60
CA TYR A 501 -3.00 30.81 -3.01
C TYR A 501 -3.99 29.67 -3.19
N LEU A 502 -3.72 28.52 -2.57
CA LEU A 502 -4.58 27.34 -2.66
C LEU A 502 -5.63 27.31 -1.56
N TRP A 503 -5.47 28.09 -0.48
CA TRP A 503 -6.23 27.92 0.75
C TRP A 503 -6.19 26.44 1.16
N PHE A 504 -7.33 25.81 1.41
CA PHE A 504 -7.41 24.36 1.59
C PHE A 504 -7.85 23.63 0.32
N GLY A 505 -7.93 24.30 -0.83
CA GLY A 505 -7.97 23.65 -2.13
C GLY A 505 -6.66 22.88 -2.36
N TYR A 506 -6.73 21.68 -2.94
CA TYR A 506 -5.52 20.89 -3.23
C TYR A 506 -5.25 20.71 -4.71
N ASN A 507 -6.21 20.99 -5.59
CA ASN A 507 -6.01 20.95 -7.04
C ASN A 507 -6.15 22.32 -7.70
N TYR A 508 -6.65 23.33 -6.97
CA TYR A 508 -6.71 24.71 -7.43
C TYR A 508 -7.03 25.65 -6.26
N GLY A 509 -6.80 26.94 -6.47
CA GLY A 509 -7.38 28.05 -5.71
C GLY A 509 -7.76 29.19 -6.66
N PHE A 510 -8.67 30.07 -6.25
CA PHE A 510 -8.99 31.26 -7.03
C PHE A 510 -9.54 32.38 -6.16
N LYS A 511 -9.37 33.63 -6.62
CA LYS A 511 -9.91 34.84 -6.00
C LYS A 511 -10.40 35.79 -7.08
N TRP A 512 -11.53 36.44 -6.87
CA TRP A 512 -12.06 37.40 -7.83
C TRP A 512 -12.78 38.57 -7.17
N THR A 513 -12.90 39.67 -7.91
CA THR A 513 -13.68 40.86 -7.55
C THR A 513 -14.60 41.23 -8.70
N SER A 514 -15.70 41.94 -8.43
CA SER A 514 -16.62 42.38 -9.47
C SER A 514 -17.11 43.80 -9.30
N GLU A 515 -17.55 44.35 -10.42
CA GLU A 515 -18.43 45.50 -10.52
C GLU A 515 -19.81 44.99 -10.95
N ASP A 516 -20.84 45.43 -10.24
CA ASP A 516 -22.21 44.94 -10.36
C ASP A 516 -22.39 43.44 -10.04
N LYS A 517 -23.60 42.94 -10.29
CA LYS A 517 -24.01 41.55 -10.00
C LYS A 517 -23.47 40.59 -11.07
N CYS A 518 -22.45 39.81 -10.73
CA CYS A 518 -22.01 38.65 -11.51
C CYS A 518 -22.74 37.37 -11.09
N ARG A 519 -22.82 36.39 -12.00
CA ARG A 519 -23.28 35.02 -11.69
C ARG A 519 -22.16 34.07 -12.09
N ILE A 520 -21.42 33.56 -11.11
CA ILE A 520 -20.24 32.76 -11.38
C ILE A 520 -20.57 31.27 -11.39
N HIS A 521 -19.99 30.57 -12.36
CA HIS A 521 -19.89 29.13 -12.38
C HIS A 521 -18.43 28.75 -12.55
N GLU A 522 -18.00 27.74 -11.81
CA GLU A 522 -16.64 27.22 -11.86
C GLU A 522 -16.70 25.70 -11.82
N GLU A 523 -15.80 25.08 -12.59
CA GLU A 523 -15.62 23.64 -12.60
C GLU A 523 -14.16 23.32 -12.82
N SER A 524 -13.78 22.09 -12.49
CA SER A 524 -12.43 21.61 -12.72
C SER A 524 -12.53 20.16 -13.16
N TYR A 525 -11.66 19.76 -14.10
CA TYR A 525 -11.69 18.41 -14.63
C TYR A 525 -10.35 18.03 -15.24
N GLY A 526 -10.08 16.72 -15.22
CA GLY A 526 -8.97 16.09 -15.90
C GLY A 526 -9.46 15.33 -17.13
N MET A 527 -8.90 15.65 -18.29
CA MET A 527 -9.07 14.83 -19.49
C MET A 527 -7.87 13.88 -19.60
N TRP A 528 -8.16 12.58 -19.49
CA TRP A 528 -7.21 11.49 -19.54
C TRP A 528 -7.15 10.88 -20.92
N SER A 529 -5.97 10.46 -21.34
CA SER A 529 -5.80 9.63 -22.54
C SER A 529 -4.53 8.77 -22.45
N PRO A 530 -4.56 7.50 -22.87
CA PRO A 530 -3.37 6.67 -22.95
C PRO A 530 -2.40 7.20 -24.01
N TRP A 531 -1.11 6.92 -23.86
CA TRP A 531 -0.14 7.18 -24.92
C TRP A 531 0.04 5.99 -25.84
N GLY A 532 0.48 6.28 -27.07
CA GLY A 532 0.78 5.29 -28.09
C GLY A 532 -0.20 5.34 -29.26
N GLY A 533 0.02 4.48 -30.26
CA GLY A 533 -0.88 4.34 -31.39
C GLY A 533 -2.27 3.91 -30.91
N LYS A 534 -3.32 4.47 -31.53
CA LYS A 534 -4.70 4.04 -31.27
C LYS A 534 -4.81 2.55 -31.60
N LYS A 535 -5.25 1.74 -30.63
CA LYS A 535 -5.56 0.32 -30.88
C LYS A 535 -6.89 0.27 -31.64
N TYR A 536 -6.85 -0.25 -32.87
CA TYR A 536 -8.04 -0.56 -33.64
C TYR A 536 -8.30 -2.06 -33.56
N HIS A 537 -9.53 -2.46 -33.26
CA HIS A 537 -9.91 -3.85 -33.43
C HIS A 537 -9.81 -4.20 -34.92
N LYS A 538 -9.04 -5.24 -35.26
CA LYS A 538 -9.15 -5.84 -36.58
C LYS A 538 -10.48 -6.59 -36.60
N PRO A 539 -11.35 -6.41 -37.63
CA PRO A 539 -12.52 -7.26 -37.77
C PRO A 539 -12.05 -8.71 -37.80
N VAL A 540 -12.78 -9.59 -37.10
CA VAL A 540 -12.62 -11.03 -37.25
C VAL A 540 -12.90 -11.31 -38.71
N LYS A 541 -11.89 -11.78 -39.45
CA LYS A 541 -12.14 -12.27 -40.81
C LYS A 541 -13.06 -13.47 -40.65
N GLU A 542 -14.26 -13.41 -41.23
CA GLU A 542 -15.02 -14.62 -41.51
C GLU A 542 -14.12 -15.49 -42.40
N ASN A 543 -13.80 -16.68 -41.93
CA ASN A 543 -13.17 -17.68 -42.78
C ASN A 543 -14.26 -18.17 -43.73
N ASP A 544 -14.19 -17.76 -44.99
CA ASP A 544 -14.95 -18.36 -46.10
C ASP A 544 -14.59 -19.84 -46.31
#